data_AF-A0A9D6NSU3-F1
#
_entry.id   AF-A0A9D6NSU3-F1
#
_cell.length_a   1.000
_cell.length_b   1.000
_cell.length_c   1.000
_cell.angle_alpha   90.00
_cell.angle_beta   90.00
_cell.angle_gamma   90.00
#
_symmetry.space_group_name_H-M   'P 1'
#
loop_
_entity.id
_entity.type
_entity.pdbx_description
1 polymer ?
#
loop_
_entity_poly.entity_id
_entity_poly.type
_entity_poly.pdbx_seq_one_letter_code
_entity_poly.pdbx_strand_id
1 'polypeptide(L)'
;VRRQFRIPGLLEGKVKPDYAQAVSICTAAAQRELLGLGLISVLTPVIVGFLLHEIALGGFLAGVILVGQLMAVFMANAGGAWDNAKKNVEDGLYGGKGSDAHKASVVGDTVGDPLKDTSGPALNPMIKVINLVSLLIVPLVVRRQGTLNAGMVIAMLIALGVVIGALYYSKRESFGTSSAVPAGKAAAK
;
A
#
# COMPACT_ATOMS: atom_id res chain seq x y z
N VAL A 1 13.48 9.47 -13.93
CA VAL A 1 14.71 8.74 -14.37
C VAL A 1 14.92 8.78 -15.89
N ARG A 2 14.17 8.02 -16.71
CA ARG A 2 14.40 7.95 -18.18
C ARG A 2 14.46 9.32 -18.89
N ARG A 3 13.59 10.25 -18.50
CA ARG A 3 13.63 11.63 -19.03
C ARG A 3 14.93 12.36 -18.67
N GLN A 4 15.43 12.19 -17.44
CA GLN A 4 16.67 12.83 -17.00
C GLN A 4 17.89 12.26 -17.71
N PHE A 5 17.92 10.95 -18.02
CA PHE A 5 19.03 10.35 -18.79
C PHE A 5 19.20 10.91 -20.21
N ARG A 6 18.23 11.68 -20.73
CA ARG A 6 18.35 12.39 -22.01
C ARG A 6 19.05 13.76 -21.88
N ILE A 7 19.36 14.21 -20.66
CA ILE A 7 20.06 15.48 -20.39
C ILE A 7 21.55 15.30 -20.73
N PRO A 8 22.12 16.11 -21.65
CA PRO A 8 23.53 16.04 -21.98
C PRO A 8 24.43 16.23 -20.75
N GLY A 9 25.50 15.45 -20.64
CA GLY A 9 26.44 15.52 -19.52
C GLY A 9 25.96 14.87 -18.22
N LEU A 10 24.74 14.34 -18.14
CA LEU A 10 24.25 13.67 -16.92
C LEU A 10 24.89 12.28 -16.74
N LEU A 11 24.88 11.44 -17.78
CA LEU A 11 25.49 10.10 -17.73
C LEU A 11 27.02 10.17 -17.64
N GLU A 12 27.61 11.26 -18.12
CA GLU A 12 29.04 11.56 -18.02
C GLU A 12 29.42 12.13 -16.63
N GLY A 13 28.44 12.37 -15.74
CA GLY A 13 28.67 12.91 -14.40
C GLY A 13 29.00 14.40 -14.34
N LYS A 14 28.87 15.14 -15.45
CA LYS A 14 29.15 16.58 -15.53
C LYS A 14 28.01 17.45 -14.99
N VAL A 15 26.79 16.92 -15.02
CA VAL A 15 25.57 17.60 -14.54
C VAL A 15 25.00 16.83 -13.35
N LYS A 16 24.51 17.54 -12.33
CA LYS A 16 23.86 16.91 -11.18
C LYS A 16 22.41 16.51 -11.51
N PRO A 17 21.96 15.29 -11.14
CA PRO A 17 20.56 14.88 -11.30
C PRO A 17 19.60 15.73 -10.47
N ASP A 18 18.37 15.87 -10.97
CA ASP A 18 17.27 16.45 -10.19
C ASP A 18 16.64 15.38 -9.30
N TYR A 19 17.15 15.28 -8.08
CA TYR A 19 16.64 14.38 -7.06
C TYR A 19 15.30 14.85 -6.46
N ALA A 20 15.08 16.18 -6.39
CA ALA A 20 13.89 16.76 -5.77
C ALA A 20 12.61 16.30 -6.47
N GLN A 21 12.67 16.18 -7.80
CA GLN A 21 11.56 15.67 -8.57
C GLN A 21 11.23 14.21 -8.26
N ALA A 22 12.24 13.33 -8.15
CA ALA A 22 12.00 11.92 -7.79
C ALA A 22 11.34 11.82 -6.41
N VAL A 23 11.85 12.58 -5.44
CA VAL A 23 11.26 12.66 -4.09
C VAL A 23 9.81 13.14 -4.15
N SER A 24 9.52 14.22 -4.88
CA SER A 24 8.16 14.78 -4.96
C SER A 24 7.13 13.79 -5.52
N ILE A 25 7.52 12.98 -6.51
CA ILE A 25 6.65 11.96 -7.11
C ILE A 25 6.36 10.87 -6.08
N CYS A 26 7.39 10.35 -5.42
CA CYS A 26 7.23 9.31 -4.40
C CYS A 26 6.41 9.80 -3.20
N THR A 27 6.65 11.03 -2.72
CA THR A 27 5.91 11.61 -1.59
C THR A 27 4.44 11.80 -1.93
N ALA A 28 4.13 12.38 -3.10
CA ALA A 28 2.75 12.60 -3.52
C ALA A 28 1.99 11.28 -3.71
N ALA A 29 2.63 10.28 -4.31
CA ALA A 29 2.04 8.95 -4.48
C ALA A 29 1.79 8.27 -3.13
N ALA A 30 2.79 8.24 -2.24
CA ALA A 30 2.67 7.60 -0.93
C ALA A 30 1.55 8.21 -0.08
N GLN A 31 1.43 9.55 -0.06
CA GLN A 31 0.37 10.23 0.70
C GLN A 31 -1.03 9.89 0.18
N ARG A 32 -1.19 9.80 -1.14
CA ARG A 32 -2.49 9.48 -1.76
C ARG A 32 -2.90 8.03 -1.52
N GLU A 33 -1.99 7.08 -1.71
CA GLU A 33 -2.27 5.65 -1.57
C GLU A 33 -2.58 5.24 -0.11
N LEU A 34 -1.94 5.89 0.87
CA LEU A 34 -2.18 5.61 2.28
C LEU A 34 -3.59 5.96 2.76
N LEU A 35 -4.24 6.96 2.15
CA LEU A 35 -5.60 7.37 2.54
C LEU A 35 -6.62 6.25 2.29
N GLY A 36 -6.54 5.57 1.14
CA GLY A 36 -7.46 4.48 0.81
C GLY A 36 -7.36 3.33 1.81
N LEU A 37 -6.13 2.92 2.11
CA LEU A 37 -5.86 1.87 3.10
C LEU A 37 -6.40 2.24 4.50
N GLY A 38 -6.19 3.49 4.93
CA GLY A 38 -6.68 4.00 6.20
C GLY A 38 -8.21 4.01 6.28
N LEU A 39 -8.89 4.51 5.24
CA LEU A 39 -10.35 4.57 5.20
C LEU A 39 -10.99 3.17 5.26
N ILE A 40 -10.46 2.21 4.51
CA ILE A 40 -10.96 0.83 4.52
C ILE A 40 -10.78 0.23 5.92
N SER A 41 -9.61 0.44 6.55
CA SER A 41 -9.30 -0.12 7.87
C SER A 41 -10.23 0.39 8.98
N VAL A 42 -10.66 1.65 8.88
CA VAL A 42 -11.52 2.28 9.90
C VAL A 42 -13.01 2.02 9.62
N LEU A 43 -13.45 2.15 8.37
CA LEU A 43 -14.88 2.08 8.04
C LEU A 43 -15.41 0.65 7.96
N THR A 44 -14.62 -0.31 7.49
CA THR A 44 -15.07 -1.70 7.33
C THR A 44 -15.57 -2.33 8.63
N PRO A 45 -14.85 -2.29 9.77
CA PRO A 45 -15.37 -2.86 11.02
C PRO A 45 -16.64 -2.16 11.51
N VAL A 46 -16.79 -0.85 11.28
CA VAL A 46 -18.03 -0.10 11.59
C VAL A 46 -19.18 -0.64 10.76
N ILE A 47 -18.95 -0.84 9.46
CA ILE A 47 -19.97 -1.36 8.55
C ILE A 47 -20.38 -2.79 8.97
N VAL A 48 -19.43 -3.68 9.21
CA VAL A 48 -19.70 -5.05 9.62
C VAL A 48 -20.43 -5.08 10.96
N GLY A 49 -19.98 -4.31 11.95
CA GLY A 49 -20.55 -4.30 13.29
C GLY A 49 -22.01 -3.84 13.31
N PHE A 50 -22.34 -2.72 12.67
CA PHE A 50 -23.71 -2.20 12.71
C PHE A 50 -24.68 -2.89 11.73
N LEU A 51 -24.17 -3.52 10.66
CA LEU A 51 -25.02 -4.19 9.68
C LEU A 51 -25.24 -5.68 9.98
N LEU A 52 -24.20 -6.36 10.45
CA LEU A 52 -24.19 -7.82 10.66
C LEU A 52 -24.08 -8.23 12.13
N HIS A 53 -24.05 -7.25 13.05
CA HIS A 53 -23.96 -7.44 14.50
C HIS A 53 -22.62 -8.03 14.97
N GLU A 54 -22.47 -8.17 16.29
CA GLU A 54 -21.22 -8.50 16.97
C GLU A 54 -20.68 -9.90 16.67
N ILE A 55 -21.55 -10.89 16.44
CA ILE A 55 -21.12 -12.25 16.10
C ILE A 55 -20.40 -12.24 14.74
N ALA A 56 -20.97 -11.56 13.75
CA ALA A 56 -20.34 -11.42 12.44
C ALA A 56 -19.07 -10.57 12.51
N LEU A 57 -19.05 -9.51 13.34
CA LEU A 57 -17.84 -8.72 13.59
C LEU A 57 -16.70 -9.58 14.18
N GLY A 58 -17.01 -10.47 15.12
CA GLY A 58 -16.04 -11.43 15.67
C GLY A 58 -15.49 -12.38 14.62
N GLY A 59 -16.35 -12.94 13.76
CA GLY A 59 -15.93 -13.77 12.63
C GLY A 59 -15.06 -13.02 11.61
N PHE A 60 -15.43 -11.76 11.30
CA PHE A 60 -14.67 -10.87 10.44
C PHE A 60 -13.26 -10.60 11.00
N LEU A 61 -13.16 -10.29 12.30
CA LEU A 61 -11.87 -10.09 12.97
C LEU A 61 -10.99 -11.34 12.89
N ALA A 62 -11.53 -12.52 13.19
CA ALA A 62 -10.80 -13.77 13.10
C ALA A 62 -10.26 -14.01 11.66
N GLY A 63 -11.09 -13.76 10.65
CA GLY A 63 -10.70 -13.87 9.24
C GLY A 63 -9.60 -12.90 8.85
N VAL A 64 -9.74 -11.62 9.21
CA VAL A 64 -8.73 -10.58 8.93
C VAL A 64 -7.39 -10.91 9.57
N ILE A 65 -7.39 -11.37 10.81
CA ILE A 65 -6.16 -11.74 11.53
C ILE A 65 -5.50 -12.94 10.86
N LEU A 66 -6.24 -14.03 10.63
CA LEU A 66 -5.67 -15.26 10.07
C LEU A 66 -5.12 -15.05 8.65
N VAL A 67 -5.94 -14.49 7.76
CA VAL A 67 -5.55 -14.28 6.36
C VAL A 67 -4.47 -13.21 6.28
N GLY A 68 -4.64 -12.10 6.99
CA GLY A 68 -3.71 -10.97 6.97
C GLY A 68 -2.33 -11.36 7.51
N GLN A 69 -2.27 -12.09 8.62
CA GLN A 69 -1.00 -12.51 9.21
C GLN A 69 -0.24 -13.48 8.30
N LEU A 70 -0.91 -14.46 7.72
CA LEU A 70 -0.28 -15.41 6.79
C LEU A 70 0.23 -14.69 5.54
N MET A 71 -0.55 -13.75 5.01
CA MET A 71 -0.17 -12.97 3.84
C MET A 71 1.02 -12.05 4.14
N ALA A 72 1.05 -11.40 5.31
CA ALA A 72 2.16 -10.52 5.73
C ALA A 72 3.48 -11.29 5.76
N VAL A 73 3.48 -12.48 6.37
CA VAL A 73 4.68 -13.34 6.45
C VAL A 73 5.09 -13.84 5.07
N PHE A 74 4.13 -14.28 4.25
CA PHE A 74 4.40 -14.73 2.89
C PHE A 74 5.08 -13.62 2.06
N MET A 75 4.51 -12.42 2.04
CA MET A 75 5.03 -11.29 1.27
C MET A 75 6.44 -10.88 1.72
N ALA A 76 6.67 -10.80 3.03
CA ALA A 76 7.97 -10.45 3.59
C ALA A 76 9.05 -11.51 3.25
N ASN A 77 8.71 -12.79 3.42
CA ASN A 77 9.65 -13.88 3.16
C ASN A 77 9.94 -14.06 1.67
N ALA A 78 8.92 -14.00 0.81
CA ALA A 78 9.09 -14.15 -0.63
C ALA A 78 9.95 -13.02 -1.21
N GLY A 79 9.66 -11.76 -0.86
CA GLY A 79 10.46 -10.62 -1.33
C GLY A 79 11.89 -10.64 -0.76
N GLY A 80 12.06 -10.99 0.52
CA GLY A 80 13.39 -11.15 1.12
C GLY A 80 14.21 -12.27 0.47
N ALA A 81 13.56 -13.38 0.12
CA ALA A 81 14.22 -14.49 -0.58
C ALA A 81 14.70 -14.07 -1.98
N TRP A 82 13.90 -13.32 -2.73
CA TRP A 82 14.32 -12.82 -4.05
C TRP A 82 15.46 -11.81 -3.96
N ASP A 83 15.46 -10.89 -2.98
CA ASP A 83 16.59 -9.97 -2.78
C ASP A 83 17.89 -10.72 -2.42
N ASN A 84 17.80 -11.70 -1.52
CA ASN A 84 18.95 -12.50 -1.13
C ASN A 84 19.46 -13.37 -2.28
N ALA A 85 18.56 -13.93 -3.09
CA ALA A 85 18.96 -14.66 -4.30
C ALA A 85 19.69 -13.75 -5.29
N LYS A 86 19.23 -12.51 -5.48
CA LYS A 86 19.92 -11.51 -6.30
C LYS A 86 21.32 -11.22 -5.75
N LYS A 87 21.45 -10.95 -4.44
CA LYS A 87 22.76 -10.71 -3.79
C LYS A 87 23.74 -11.87 -3.98
N ASN A 88 23.28 -13.11 -3.82
CA ASN A 88 24.12 -14.29 -4.07
C ASN A 88 24.67 -14.34 -5.51
N VAL A 89 23.85 -13.98 -6.50
CA VAL A 89 24.30 -13.90 -7.91
C VAL A 89 25.27 -12.72 -8.09
N GLU A 90 25.02 -11.59 -7.44
CA GLU A 90 25.92 -10.42 -7.47
C GLU A 90 27.30 -10.68 -6.86
N ASP A 91 27.37 -11.59 -5.88
CA ASP A 91 28.61 -12.05 -5.23
C ASP A 91 29.40 -13.06 -6.07
N GLY A 92 28.89 -13.44 -7.25
CA GLY A 92 29.63 -14.24 -8.24
C GLY A 92 29.09 -15.64 -8.46
N LEU A 93 28.08 -16.10 -7.71
CA LEU A 93 27.39 -17.34 -8.05
C LEU A 93 26.63 -17.18 -9.38
N TYR A 94 26.54 -18.27 -10.13
CA TYR A 94 25.75 -18.31 -11.38
C TYR A 94 26.12 -17.24 -12.43
N GLY A 95 27.40 -16.84 -12.48
CA GLY A 95 27.94 -15.99 -13.53
C GLY A 95 28.06 -14.50 -13.20
N GLY A 96 27.67 -14.07 -11.99
CA GLY A 96 27.97 -12.72 -11.53
C GLY A 96 27.13 -11.61 -12.18
N LYS A 97 27.47 -10.35 -11.88
CA LYS A 97 26.79 -9.16 -12.41
C LYS A 97 26.83 -9.09 -13.94
N GLY A 98 25.69 -8.76 -14.54
CA GLY A 98 25.54 -8.64 -16.00
C GLY A 98 25.22 -9.94 -16.73
N SER A 99 25.32 -11.09 -16.05
CA SER A 99 24.85 -12.39 -16.56
C SER A 99 23.33 -12.43 -16.74
N ASP A 100 22.83 -13.41 -17.48
CA ASP A 100 21.38 -13.59 -17.63
C ASP A 100 20.72 -14.02 -16.32
N ALA A 101 21.44 -14.77 -15.47
CA ALA A 101 21.00 -15.08 -14.11
C ALA A 101 20.84 -13.81 -13.26
N HIS A 102 21.75 -12.85 -13.39
CA HIS A 102 21.66 -11.56 -12.69
C HIS A 102 20.46 -10.74 -13.17
N LYS A 103 20.21 -10.67 -14.48
CA LYS A 103 19.02 -9.98 -15.01
C LYS A 103 17.74 -10.63 -14.50
N ALA A 104 17.67 -11.96 -14.48
CA ALA A 104 16.51 -12.69 -13.97
C ALA A 104 16.27 -12.46 -12.47
N SER A 105 17.33 -12.48 -11.65
CA SER A 105 17.22 -12.23 -10.21
C SER A 105 16.85 -10.78 -9.89
N VAL A 106 17.32 -9.82 -10.68
CA VAL A 106 16.88 -8.41 -10.59
C VAL A 106 15.39 -8.29 -10.87
N VAL A 107 14.84 -8.99 -11.88
CA VAL A 107 13.39 -8.99 -12.11
C VAL A 107 12.64 -9.57 -10.91
N GLY A 108 13.11 -10.68 -10.33
CA GLY A 108 12.53 -11.27 -9.11
C GLY A 108 12.50 -10.29 -7.93
N ASP A 109 13.61 -9.59 -7.68
CA ASP A 109 13.69 -8.58 -6.62
C ASP A 109 12.75 -7.40 -6.87
N THR A 110 12.63 -6.91 -8.10
CA THR A 110 11.69 -5.82 -8.42
C THR A 110 10.22 -6.20 -8.22
N VAL A 111 9.87 -7.48 -8.35
CA VAL A 111 8.53 -7.99 -8.00
C VAL A 111 8.39 -8.13 -6.48
N GLY A 112 9.48 -8.48 -5.78
CA GLY A 112 9.55 -8.62 -4.34
C GLY A 112 9.54 -7.32 -3.55
N ASP A 113 10.03 -6.21 -4.12
CA ASP A 113 10.14 -4.91 -3.44
C ASP A 113 8.79 -4.38 -2.91
N PRO A 114 7.71 -4.31 -3.71
CA PRO A 114 6.40 -3.91 -3.19
C PRO A 114 5.88 -4.86 -2.10
N LEU A 115 6.22 -6.15 -2.17
CA LEU A 115 5.75 -7.15 -1.21
C LEU A 115 6.46 -7.01 0.13
N LYS A 116 7.81 -6.95 0.15
CA LYS A 116 8.59 -6.94 1.39
C LYS A 116 8.67 -5.56 2.05
N ASP A 117 8.60 -4.47 1.27
CA ASP A 117 8.82 -3.12 1.79
C ASP A 117 7.53 -2.28 1.91
N THR A 118 6.44 -2.68 1.23
CA THR A 118 5.18 -1.92 1.26
C THR A 118 4.03 -2.76 1.80
N SER A 119 3.52 -3.72 1.03
CA SER A 119 2.28 -4.44 1.36
C SER A 119 2.42 -5.38 2.56
N GLY A 120 3.48 -6.17 2.61
CA GLY A 120 3.71 -7.14 3.70
C GLY A 120 3.79 -6.47 5.07
N PRO A 121 4.69 -5.49 5.28
CA PRO A 121 4.76 -4.74 6.53
C PRO A 121 3.50 -3.94 6.86
N ALA A 122 2.76 -3.43 5.86
CA ALA A 122 1.56 -2.63 6.06
C ALA A 122 0.36 -3.44 6.60
N LEU A 123 0.31 -4.76 6.38
CA LEU A 123 -0.77 -5.61 6.89
C LEU A 123 -0.81 -5.65 8.42
N ASN A 124 0.34 -5.65 9.10
CA ASN A 124 0.41 -5.68 10.56
C ASN A 124 -0.28 -4.47 11.25
N PRO A 125 0.07 -3.21 10.93
CA PRO A 125 -0.63 -2.05 11.49
C PRO A 125 -2.09 -1.98 11.02
N MET A 126 -2.40 -2.40 9.80
CA MET A 126 -3.78 -2.46 9.30
C MET A 126 -4.66 -3.37 10.18
N ILE A 127 -4.20 -4.59 10.48
CA ILE A 127 -4.89 -5.53 11.38
C ILE A 127 -5.08 -4.90 12.77
N LYS A 128 -4.06 -4.24 13.30
CA LYS A 128 -4.16 -3.56 14.61
C LYS A 128 -5.22 -2.46 14.63
N VAL A 129 -5.30 -1.64 13.57
CA VAL A 129 -6.31 -0.59 13.46
C VAL A 129 -7.71 -1.20 13.39
N ILE A 130 -7.92 -2.22 12.55
CA ILE A 130 -9.20 -2.91 12.43
C ILE A 130 -9.63 -3.49 13.78
N ASN A 131 -8.73 -4.15 14.48
CA ASN A 131 -8.98 -4.74 15.80
C ASN A 131 -9.34 -3.66 16.84
N LEU A 132 -8.58 -2.57 16.89
CA LEU A 132 -8.80 -1.47 17.80
C LEU A 132 -10.16 -0.81 17.56
N VAL A 133 -10.48 -0.47 16.30
CA VAL A 133 -11.76 0.16 15.95
C VAL A 133 -12.91 -0.78 16.32
N SER A 134 -12.79 -2.07 16.00
CA SER A 134 -13.82 -3.08 16.31
C SER A 134 -14.10 -3.15 17.81
N LEU A 135 -13.06 -3.20 18.65
CA LEU A 135 -13.22 -3.24 20.10
C LEU A 135 -13.88 -1.98 20.65
N LEU A 136 -13.57 -0.81 20.10
CA LEU A 136 -14.18 0.45 20.52
C LEU A 136 -15.67 0.53 20.18
N ILE A 137 -16.10 -0.04 19.06
CA ILE A 137 -17.49 0.05 18.61
C ILE A 137 -18.39 -1.06 19.15
N VAL A 138 -17.84 -2.21 19.56
CA VAL A 138 -18.62 -3.38 20.04
C VAL A 138 -19.67 -3.00 21.11
N PRO A 139 -19.37 -2.21 22.15
CA PRO A 139 -20.39 -1.82 23.13
C PRO A 139 -21.58 -1.05 22.53
N LEU A 140 -21.34 -0.27 21.48
CA LEU A 140 -22.38 0.47 20.75
C LEU A 140 -23.20 -0.45 19.85
N VAL A 141 -22.55 -1.43 19.22
CA VAL A 141 -23.19 -2.44 18.39
C VAL A 141 -24.15 -3.29 19.22
N VAL A 142 -23.69 -3.81 20.36
CA VAL A 142 -24.51 -4.66 21.26
C VAL A 142 -25.69 -3.89 21.83
N ARG A 143 -25.49 -2.64 22.27
CA ARG A 143 -26.57 -1.80 22.83
C ARG A 143 -27.67 -1.44 21.82
N ARG A 144 -27.37 -1.47 20.51
CA ARG A 144 -28.31 -1.08 19.44
C ARG A 144 -28.86 -2.25 18.64
N GLN A 145 -28.72 -3.49 19.11
CA GLN A 145 -29.39 -4.63 18.50
C GLN A 145 -30.91 -4.46 18.51
N GLY A 146 -31.50 -4.03 17.39
CA GLY A 146 -32.95 -3.98 17.19
C GLY A 146 -33.57 -2.63 16.79
N THR A 147 -32.83 -1.51 16.79
CA THR A 147 -33.35 -0.20 16.33
C THR A 147 -32.42 0.45 15.31
N LEU A 148 -32.56 0.05 14.05
CA LEU A 148 -31.92 0.74 12.93
C LEU A 148 -32.71 2.01 12.61
N ASN A 149 -32.22 3.15 13.10
CA ASN A 149 -32.78 4.44 12.71
C ASN A 149 -32.39 4.75 11.26
N ALA A 150 -33.27 5.43 10.51
CA ALA A 150 -33.01 5.82 9.12
C ALA A 150 -31.67 6.57 8.96
N GLY A 151 -31.31 7.43 9.93
CA GLY A 151 -30.03 8.14 9.94
C GLY A 151 -28.81 7.22 10.02
N MET A 152 -28.89 6.08 10.73
CA MET A 152 -27.81 5.09 10.79
C MET A 152 -27.69 4.35 9.46
N VAL A 153 -28.81 3.96 8.86
CA VAL A 153 -28.81 3.29 7.55
C VAL A 153 -28.19 4.20 6.50
N ILE A 154 -28.56 5.49 6.49
CA ILE A 154 -27.97 6.49 5.58
C ILE A 154 -26.46 6.63 5.83
N ALA A 155 -26.02 6.76 7.08
CA ALA A 155 -24.60 6.86 7.42
C ALA A 155 -23.81 5.62 6.96
N MET A 156 -24.40 4.43 7.06
CA MET A 156 -23.79 3.17 6.65
C MET A 156 -23.70 3.04 5.13
N LEU A 157 -24.73 3.48 4.40
CA LEU A 157 -24.70 3.54 2.94
C LEU A 157 -23.66 4.55 2.44
N ILE A 158 -23.52 5.69 3.11
CA ILE A 158 -22.46 6.66 2.82
C ILE A 158 -21.09 6.04 3.09
N ALA A 159 -20.89 5.42 4.26
CA ALA A 159 -19.63 4.76 4.60
C ALA A 159 -19.28 3.65 3.58
N LEU A 160 -20.27 2.86 3.18
CA LEU A 160 -20.10 1.83 2.14
C LEU A 160 -19.74 2.46 0.78
N GLY A 161 -20.41 3.55 0.40
CA GLY A 161 -20.09 4.32 -0.80
C GLY A 161 -18.66 4.89 -0.77
N VAL A 162 -18.21 5.39 0.39
CA VAL A 162 -16.82 5.85 0.59
C VAL A 162 -15.83 4.70 0.46
N VAL A 163 -16.12 3.53 1.04
CA VAL A 163 -15.26 2.34 0.92
C VAL A 163 -15.19 1.88 -0.54
N ILE A 164 -16.33 1.76 -1.24
CA ILE A 164 -16.36 1.39 -2.65
C ILE A 164 -15.62 2.42 -3.51
N GLY A 165 -15.82 3.71 -3.23
CA GLY A 165 -15.12 4.81 -3.88
C GLY A 165 -13.61 4.74 -3.67
N ALA A 166 -13.16 4.47 -2.43
CA ALA A 166 -11.76 4.30 -2.09
C ALA A 166 -11.13 3.10 -2.82
N LEU A 167 -11.83 1.96 -2.86
CA LEU A 167 -11.40 0.77 -3.61
C LEU A 167 -11.31 1.05 -5.11
N TYR A 168 -12.25 1.81 -5.66
CA TYR A 168 -12.29 2.14 -7.07
C TYR A 168 -11.20 3.13 -7.47
N TYR A 169 -11.01 4.16 -6.64
CA TYR A 169 -9.97 5.16 -6.81
C TYR A 169 -8.57 4.51 -6.78
N SER A 170 -8.33 3.64 -5.81
CA SER A 170 -7.08 2.85 -5.73
C SER A 170 -6.84 1.99 -6.99
N LYS A 171 -7.90 1.38 -7.57
CA LYS A 171 -7.78 0.59 -8.81
C LYS A 171 -7.50 1.42 -10.06
N ARG A 172 -7.99 2.66 -10.15
CA ARG A 172 -7.86 3.50 -11.37
C ARG A 172 -6.47 4.13 -11.52
N GLU A 173 -5.81 4.47 -10.42
CA GLU A 173 -4.59 5.27 -10.48
C GLU A 173 -3.30 4.46 -10.62
N SER A 174 -3.29 3.17 -10.25
CA SER A 174 -2.17 2.26 -10.54
C SER A 174 -1.84 2.15 -12.05
N PHE A 175 -2.76 2.56 -12.94
CA PHE A 175 -2.58 2.54 -14.39
C PHE A 175 -2.60 3.91 -15.08
N GLY A 176 -2.71 5.04 -14.36
CA GLY A 176 -2.73 6.32 -15.04
C GLY A 176 -2.80 7.54 -14.12
N THR A 177 -1.67 8.23 -13.96
CA THR A 177 -1.47 9.61 -14.43
C THR A 177 -0.09 10.10 -13.97
N SER A 178 0.84 10.21 -14.91
CA SER A 178 2.01 11.07 -14.73
C SER A 178 1.52 12.52 -14.80
N SER A 179 0.94 13.04 -13.73
CA SER A 179 0.65 14.47 -13.64
C SER A 179 1.98 15.20 -13.52
N ALA A 180 2.39 15.88 -14.58
CA ALA A 180 3.55 16.74 -14.60
C ALA A 180 3.45 17.77 -13.45
N VAL A 181 4.36 17.68 -12.49
CA VAL A 181 4.62 18.76 -11.54
C VAL A 181 5.12 19.96 -12.35
N PRO A 182 4.49 21.16 -12.27
CA PRO A 182 4.98 22.34 -12.95
C PRO A 182 6.42 22.60 -12.48
N ALA A 183 7.32 22.86 -13.41
CA ALA A 183 8.69 23.23 -13.10
C ALA A 183 8.67 24.45 -12.16
N GLY A 184 8.95 24.21 -10.87
CA GLY A 184 9.17 25.25 -9.88
C GLY A 184 10.31 26.13 -10.39
N LYS A 185 10.02 27.43 -10.51
CA LYS A 185 10.98 28.46 -10.91
C LYS A 185 12.29 28.24 -10.14
N ALA A 186 13.38 28.11 -10.89
CA ALA A 186 14.74 28.15 -10.36
C ALA A 186 14.85 29.37 -9.44
N ALA A 187 15.03 29.12 -8.14
CA ALA A 187 15.42 30.14 -7.20
C ALA A 187 16.85 30.55 -7.56
N ALA A 188 16.97 31.71 -8.21
CA ALA A 188 18.22 32.43 -8.31
C ALA A 188 18.59 32.90 -6.90
N LYS A 189 19.65 32.33 -6.34
CA LYS A 189 20.62 33.03 -5.49
C LYS A 189 21.91 32.23 -5.39
#